data_AF-A0A2E2CW99-F1
#
_entry.id   AF-A0A2E2CW99-F1
#
_cell.length_a   1.000
_cell.length_b   1.000
_cell.length_c   1.000
_cell.angle_alpha   90.00
_cell.angle_beta   90.00
_cell.angle_gamma   90.00
#
_symmetry.space_group_name_H-M   'P 1'
#
loop_
_entity.id
_entity.type
_entity.pdbx_description
1 polymer ?
#
loop_
_entity_poly.entity_id
_entity_poly.type
_entity_poly.pdbx_seq_one_letter_code
_entity_poly.pdbx_strand_id
1 'polypeptide(L)'
;MSDEIIELIGSDSPNGHIRIRIDLELPHDQAMQILQTVHDYKDQKQKEEAAKMRRDEAERRKAEAEARKAAKTEAAKAKKSGAAKGSSDDAAKA
;
A
#
# COMPACT_ATOMS: atom_id res chain seq x y z
N MET A 1 -41.48 -10.50 -24.78
CA MET A 1 -40.99 -9.80 -23.58
C MET A 1 -39.82 -10.62 -23.13
N SER A 2 -38.61 -10.08 -23.22
CA SER A 2 -37.40 -10.78 -22.80
C SER A 2 -37.43 -10.80 -21.27
N ASP A 3 -37.60 -11.98 -20.68
CA ASP A 3 -37.53 -12.16 -19.24
C ASP A 3 -36.06 -11.98 -18.83
N GLU A 4 -35.63 -10.76 -18.56
CA GLU A 4 -34.31 -10.50 -17.96
C GLU A 4 -34.30 -11.10 -16.55
N ILE A 5 -33.65 -12.26 -16.41
CA ILE A 5 -33.50 -12.93 -15.13
C ILE A 5 -32.24 -12.36 -14.44
N ILE A 6 -32.46 -11.58 -13.39
CA ILE A 6 -31.41 -11.15 -12.46
C ILE A 6 -31.51 -12.02 -11.20
N GLU A 7 -30.55 -12.91 -11.02
CA GLU A 7 -30.48 -13.83 -9.88
C GLU A 7 -29.36 -13.41 -8.92
N LEU A 8 -29.70 -13.19 -7.64
CA LEU A 8 -28.69 -13.11 -6.58
C LEU A 8 -28.17 -14.52 -6.28
N ILE A 9 -26.91 -14.79 -6.63
CA ILE A 9 -26.28 -16.12 -6.47
C ILE A 9 -25.34 -16.22 -5.26
N GLY A 10 -25.13 -15.11 -4.53
CA GLY A 10 -24.44 -15.15 -3.25
C GLY A 10 -24.18 -13.77 -2.65
N SER A 11 -24.31 -13.65 -1.33
CA SER A 11 -24.05 -12.43 -0.56
C SER A 11 -22.80 -12.52 0.32
N ASP A 12 -22.24 -13.71 0.49
CA ASP A 12 -21.27 -13.98 1.56
C ASP A 12 -19.82 -13.85 1.06
N SER A 13 -19.50 -12.72 0.42
CA SER A 13 -18.11 -12.38 0.14
C SER A 13 -17.46 -11.81 1.40
N PRO A 14 -16.25 -12.26 1.79
CA PRO A 14 -15.53 -11.73 2.94
C PRO A 14 -15.28 -10.20 2.89
N ASN A 15 -15.40 -9.62 1.69
CA ASN A 15 -15.17 -8.21 1.42
C ASN A 15 -16.48 -7.41 1.24
N GLY A 16 -17.65 -8.01 1.54
CA GLY A 16 -18.97 -7.35 1.38
C GLY A 16 -19.45 -7.24 -0.08
N HIS A 17 -18.88 -8.02 -1.00
CA HIS A 17 -19.35 -8.09 -2.38
C HIS A 17 -20.54 -9.04 -2.53
N ILE A 18 -21.53 -8.64 -3.33
CA ILE A 18 -22.61 -9.50 -3.79
C ILE A 18 -22.26 -10.11 -5.15
N ARG A 19 -22.69 -11.36 -5.38
CA ARG A 19 -22.57 -12.07 -6.64
C ARG A 19 -23.95 -12.19 -7.26
N ILE A 20 -24.09 -11.70 -8.48
CA ILE A 20 -25.34 -11.70 -9.24
C ILE A 20 -25.07 -12.43 -10.56
N ARG A 21 -26.01 -13.26 -11.01
CA ARG A 21 -26.08 -13.81 -12.37
C ARG A 21 -27.11 -12.98 -13.13
N ILE A 22 -26.75 -12.58 -14.34
CA ILE A 22 -27.66 -11.86 -15.24
C ILE A 22 -27.64 -12.64 -16.55
N ASP A 23 -28.80 -13.16 -16.93
CA ASP A 23 -28.98 -13.80 -18.23
C ASP A 23 -29.48 -12.75 -19.23
N LEU A 24 -28.66 -12.46 -20.24
CA LEU A 24 -28.92 -11.44 -21.25
C LEU A 24 -28.79 -12.05 -22.65
N GLU A 25 -29.80 -11.84 -23.49
CA GLU A 25 -29.70 -12.10 -24.92
C GLU A 25 -29.15 -10.85 -25.61
N LEU A 26 -27.91 -10.94 -26.08
CA LEU A 26 -27.21 -9.84 -26.74
C LEU A 26 -26.66 -10.30 -28.10
N PRO A 27 -26.57 -9.40 -29.10
CA PRO A 27 -25.74 -9.61 -30.27
C PRO A 27 -24.32 -10.03 -29.88
N HIS A 28 -23.75 -10.99 -30.61
CA HIS A 28 -22.43 -11.55 -30.31
C HIS A 28 -21.34 -10.48 -30.10
N ASP A 29 -21.29 -9.49 -30.99
CA ASP A 29 -20.30 -8.41 -30.92
C ASP A 29 -20.42 -7.57 -29.64
N GLN A 30 -21.65 -7.33 -29.18
CA GLN A 30 -21.90 -6.61 -27.93
C GLN A 30 -21.47 -7.45 -26.71
N ALA A 31 -21.78 -8.76 -26.71
CA ALA A 31 -21.33 -9.65 -25.66
C ALA A 31 -19.80 -9.71 -25.56
N MET A 32 -19.11 -9.78 -26.72
CA MET A 32 -17.65 -9.77 -26.77
C MET A 32 -17.05 -8.45 -26.27
N GLN A 33 -17.65 -7.30 -26.61
CA GLN A 33 -17.21 -6.00 -26.11
C GLN A 33 -17.37 -5.88 -24.58
N ILE A 34 -18.46 -6.41 -24.03
CA ILE A 34 -18.68 -6.42 -22.57
C ILE A 34 -17.61 -7.29 -21.89
N LEU A 35 -17.35 -8.49 -22.41
CA LEU A 35 -16.33 -9.39 -21.88
C LEU A 35 -14.94 -8.75 -21.92
N GLN A 36 -14.58 -8.08 -23.03
CA GLN A 36 -13.32 -7.37 -23.16
C GLN A 36 -13.22 -6.22 -22.14
N THR A 37 -14.27 -5.42 -21.99
CA THR A 37 -14.31 -4.30 -21.03
C THR A 37 -14.11 -4.79 -19.59
N VAL A 38 -14.76 -5.90 -19.22
CA VAL A 38 -14.60 -6.51 -17.88
C VAL A 38 -13.17 -7.02 -17.67
N HIS A 39 -12.54 -7.59 -18.72
CA HIS A 39 -11.16 -8.04 -18.66
C HIS A 39 -10.20 -6.85 -18.46
N ASP A 40 -10.32 -5.82 -19.28
CA ASP A 40 -9.47 -4.63 -19.23
C ASP A 40 -9.58 -3.91 -17.88
N TYR A 41 -10.78 -3.85 -17.30
CA TYR A 41 -11.00 -3.29 -15.97
C TYR A 41 -10.25 -4.07 -14.88
N LYS A 42 -10.25 -5.41 -14.94
CA LYS A 42 -9.49 -6.25 -14.00
C LYS A 42 -8.00 -6.00 -14.10
N ASP A 43 -7.47 -5.95 -15.33
CA ASP A 43 -6.05 -5.70 -15.58
C ASP A 43 -5.62 -4.31 -15.09
N GLN A 44 -6.46 -3.29 -15.35
CA GLN A 44 -6.20 -1.94 -14.87
C GLN A 44 -6.19 -1.87 -13.35
N LYS A 45 -7.13 -2.53 -12.68
CA LYS A 45 -7.19 -2.58 -11.21
C LYS A 45 -5.96 -3.25 -10.60
N GLN A 46 -5.50 -4.36 -11.16
CA GLN A 46 -4.28 -5.01 -10.68
C GLN A 46 -3.04 -4.13 -10.87
N LYS A 47 -2.94 -3.42 -12.00
CA LYS A 47 -1.85 -2.48 -12.25
C LYS A 47 -1.87 -1.30 -11.27
N GLU A 48 -3.04 -0.76 -10.96
CA GLU A 48 -3.22 0.33 -10.00
C GLU A 48 -2.80 -0.10 -8.59
N GLU A 49 -3.20 -1.30 -8.15
CA GLU A 49 -2.87 -1.83 -6.84
C GLU A 49 -1.37 -2.13 -6.70
N ALA A 50 -0.76 -2.70 -7.74
CA ALA A 50 0.69 -2.90 -7.79
C ALA A 50 1.46 -1.57 -7.79
N ALA A 51 0.97 -0.54 -8.48
CA ALA A 51 1.57 0.79 -8.47
C ALA A 51 1.46 1.44 -7.09
N LYS A 52 0.33 1.29 -6.40
CA LYS A 52 0.12 1.77 -5.04
C LYS A 52 1.11 1.13 -4.07
N MET A 53 1.24 -0.20 -4.07
CA MET A 53 2.20 -0.89 -3.20
C MET A 53 3.64 -0.42 -3.41
N ARG A 54 4.05 -0.17 -4.66
CA ARG A 54 5.39 0.36 -4.96
C ARG A 54 5.60 1.76 -4.40
N ARG A 55 4.58 2.62 -4.44
CA ARG A 55 4.64 3.98 -3.86
C ARG A 55 4.75 3.90 -2.33
N ASP A 56 3.91 3.10 -1.70
CA ASP A 56 3.91 2.91 -0.24
C ASP A 56 5.27 2.37 0.24
N GLU A 57 5.87 1.43 -0.51
CA GLU A 57 7.20 0.93 -0.19
C GLU A 57 8.30 2.00 -0.36
N ALA A 58 8.24 2.80 -1.42
CA ALA A 58 9.19 3.88 -1.66
C ALA A 58 9.12 4.95 -0.55
N GLU A 59 7.92 5.33 -0.13
CA GLU A 59 7.70 6.26 0.98
C GLU A 59 8.22 5.69 2.30
N ARG A 60 7.97 4.40 2.58
CA ARG A 60 8.50 3.74 3.77
C ARG A 60 10.02 3.75 3.80
N ARG A 61 10.68 3.45 2.67
CA ARG A 61 12.15 3.49 2.57
C ARG A 61 12.71 4.90 2.79
N LYS A 62 12.02 5.93 2.30
CA LYS A 62 12.40 7.32 2.52
C LYS A 62 12.31 7.71 4.01
N ALA A 63 11.18 7.38 4.65
CA ALA A 63 10.98 7.63 6.08
C ALA A 63 12.02 6.89 6.94
N GLU A 64 12.35 5.64 6.60
CA GLU A 64 13.36 4.87 7.33
C GLU A 64 14.76 5.47 7.17
N ALA A 65 15.12 5.96 5.97
CA ALA A 65 16.40 6.61 5.74
C ALA A 65 16.52 7.93 6.52
N GLU A 66 15.45 8.72 6.60
CA GLU A 66 15.40 9.96 7.40
C GLU A 66 15.52 9.66 8.89
N ALA A 67 14.81 8.65 9.40
CA ALA A 67 14.91 8.22 10.80
C ALA A 67 16.33 7.75 11.16
N ARG A 68 17.00 6.99 10.27
CA ARG A 68 18.39 6.56 10.46
C ARG A 68 19.37 7.74 10.46
N LYS A 69 19.15 8.75 9.61
CA LYS A 69 19.98 9.98 9.61
C LYS A 69 19.80 10.77 10.90
N ALA A 70 18.57 10.91 11.38
CA ALA A 70 18.28 11.57 12.65
C ALA A 70 18.98 10.85 13.82
N ALA A 71 18.82 9.52 13.92
CA ALA A 71 19.45 8.73 14.97
C ALA A 71 20.98 8.83 14.96
N LYS A 72 21.62 8.82 13.78
CA LYS A 72 23.09 9.04 13.67
C LYS A 72 23.50 10.44 14.13
N THR A 73 22.70 11.46 13.81
CA THR A 73 22.97 12.84 14.20
C THR A 73 22.83 13.04 15.71
N GLU A 74 21.81 12.44 16.32
CA GLU A 74 21.62 12.47 17.77
C GLU A 74 22.72 11.71 18.52
N ALA A 75 23.10 10.53 18.03
CA ALA A 75 24.22 9.77 18.59
C ALA A 75 25.55 10.52 18.50
N ALA A 76 25.79 11.26 17.40
CA ALA A 76 26.97 12.11 17.25
C ALA A 76 26.96 13.31 18.22
N LYS A 77 25.80 13.96 18.43
CA LYS A 77 25.64 15.03 19.42
C LYS A 77 25.87 14.54 20.85
N ALA A 78 25.31 13.38 21.21
CA ALA A 78 25.47 12.79 22.54
C ALA A 78 26.92 12.42 22.88
N LYS A 79 27.70 11.93 21.90
CA LYS A 79 29.13 11.66 22.09
C LYS A 79 29.95 12.94 22.31
N LYS A 80 29.60 14.04 21.64
CA LYS A 80 30.29 15.33 21.79
C LYS A 80 30.02 15.99 23.14
N SER A 81 28.82 15.83 23.70
CA SER A 81 28.49 16.32 25.05
C SER A 81 29.03 15.44 26.18
N GLY A 82 29.23 14.13 25.95
CA GLY A 82 29.85 13.23 26.93
C GLY A 82 31.36 13.44 27.10
N ALA A 83 32.07 13.85 26.04
CA ALA A 83 33.51 14.13 26.10
C ALA A 83 33.87 15.42 26.87
N ALA A 84 32.93 16.36 27.02
CA ALA A 84 33.16 17.62 27.72
C ALA A 84 33.05 17.52 29.26
N LYS A 85 32.58 16.39 29.81
CA LYS A 85 32.34 16.22 31.25
C LYS A 85 33.39 15.36 31.98
N GLY A 86 34.48 14.98 31.31
CA GLY A 86 35.51 14.08 31.83
C GLY A 86 36.92 14.66 31.97
N SER A 87 37.08 16.00 31.93
CA SER A 87 38.39 16.64 32.10
C SER A 87 38.29 17.80 33.09
N SER A 88 38.27 17.48 34.37
CA SER A 88 38.72 18.38 35.43
C SER A 88 39.08 17.58 36.68
N ASP A 89 40.37 17.68 37.00
CA ASP A 89 40.99 17.55 38.32
C ASP A 89 41.19 16.16 38.94
N ASP A 90 42.20 15.48 38.42
CA ASP A 90 43.12 14.67 39.23
C ASP A 90 44.27 15.59 39.69
N ALA A 91 44.10 16.26 40.83
CA ALA A 91 45.20 16.86 41.60
C ALA A 91 44.71 17.42 42.95
N ALA A 92 44.74 16.61 44.00
CA ALA A 92 44.88 17.12 45.37
C ALA A 92 45.61 16.09 46.24
N LYS A 93 46.94 16.11 46.14
CA LYS A 93 47.87 15.56 47.12
C LYS A 93 48.48 16.75 47.87
N ALA A 94 48.09 16.95 49.13
CA ALA A 94 48.87 17.63 50.16
C ALA A 94 48.21 17.39 51.52
#